data_AF-A0A3M0KWN0-F1
#
_entry.id   AF-A0A3M0KWN0-F1
#
_cell.length_a   1.000
_cell.length_b   1.000
_cell.length_c   1.000
_cell.angle_alpha   90.00
_cell.angle_beta   90.00
_cell.angle_gamma   90.00
#
_symmetry.space_group_name_H-M   'P 1'
#
loop_
_entity.id
_entity.type
_entity.pdbx_description
1 polymer ?
#
loop_
_entity_poly.entity_id
_entity_poly.type
_entity_poly.pdbx_seq_one_letter_code
_entity_poly.pdbx_strand_id
1 'polypeptide(L)'
;MIHQLVNKFCSFLVSVAFQVTVVYDSYLSHDRVAWTYKADRFKELEPFGLKGIGPNSEPLIGAINPHNSGPLELPLFELIPSQRQVVFHGDRLPFQCTATYVDNTTQVHWYHAGRLIETDEESGIFVEDSIIHDCCLITRELILSSIDIDATGDWECLVKNSYGNSTKQVEIVVLETAAPYCPAERVINNKGDFRWPKTLAGITAYHPCLQYSFNSVAFHKGAEEAKAWRKCNRTGRWDEENYSECPYSQEITQVLHAFSQMHINLTTVLEFSRQLTAYTRGASLFADKMDVIYLAYIMEKLIVFVDEVEDIGDALIEIASNIMLVDDHVLWMAQKEDKACTRIVRCVEQIASQILTSKTQVISKVSRNIALEAFMIKPSSFTGMTCTAYQKISENLDKSVSPDLGRWEANHNPDLYLNFKCNTGNLDVSLVNSSTRDLLLKGVILIMEE
;
A
#
# COMPACT_ATOMS: atom_id res chain seq x y z
N MET A 1 26.44 -5.55 9.57
CA MET A 1 26.19 -6.95 9.96
C MET A 1 26.73 -7.13 11.38
N ILE A 2 26.20 -6.55 12.46
CA ILE A 2 24.83 -6.15 12.82
C ILE A 2 23.87 -7.36 12.93
N HIS A 3 23.74 -7.88 14.16
CA HIS A 3 22.46 -8.30 14.80
C HIS A 3 21.60 -9.42 14.13
N GLN A 4 21.84 -10.72 14.44
CA GLN A 4 21.04 -11.95 14.10
C GLN A 4 20.90 -13.15 15.18
N LEU A 5 19.71 -13.44 15.81
CA LEU A 5 19.29 -14.32 16.99
C LEU A 5 18.60 -13.49 18.09
N VAL A 6 18.87 -13.72 19.37
CA VAL A 6 18.81 -12.57 20.31
C VAL A 6 19.76 -11.46 19.84
N ASN A 7 20.71 -11.81 18.97
CA ASN A 7 21.38 -10.93 18.02
C ASN A 7 20.38 -10.19 17.05
N LYS A 8 19.34 -10.80 16.40
CA LYS A 8 18.28 -10.23 15.49
C LYS A 8 17.43 -9.26 16.35
N PHE A 9 16.89 -9.75 17.47
CA PHE A 9 15.89 -9.05 18.30
C PHE A 9 16.47 -8.06 19.34
N CYS A 10 17.68 -8.28 19.90
CA CYS A 10 18.16 -7.59 21.12
C CYS A 10 19.70 -7.40 21.29
N SER A 11 20.53 -7.33 20.24
CA SER A 11 22.00 -7.11 20.39
C SER A 11 22.37 -5.68 20.85
N PHE A 12 22.08 -5.33 22.10
CA PHE A 12 22.75 -4.21 22.79
C PHE A 12 23.35 -4.60 24.14
N LEU A 13 23.26 -5.88 24.54
CA LEU A 13 23.98 -6.46 25.67
C LEU A 13 24.54 -7.84 25.31
N VAL A 14 25.76 -8.10 25.77
CA VAL A 14 26.50 -9.36 25.58
C VAL A 14 26.20 -10.33 26.73
N SER A 15 26.34 -11.64 26.44
CA SER A 15 26.08 -12.79 27.32
C SER A 15 24.61 -13.17 27.45
N VAL A 16 24.38 -14.49 27.56
CA VAL A 16 23.11 -15.19 27.83
C VAL A 16 22.04 -14.26 28.40
N ALA A 17 21.09 -13.86 27.56
CA ALA A 17 20.17 -12.78 27.87
C ALA A 17 19.07 -13.24 28.83
N PHE A 18 19.42 -13.38 30.11
CA PHE A 18 18.48 -13.40 31.22
C PHE A 18 17.78 -12.03 31.30
N GLN A 19 16.74 -11.82 30.49
CA GLN A 19 15.87 -10.65 30.62
C GLN A 19 14.97 -10.87 31.84
N VAL A 20 15.50 -10.48 33.01
CA VAL A 20 14.77 -10.45 34.28
C VAL A 20 13.96 -9.16 34.34
N THR A 21 12.75 -9.17 33.78
CA THR A 21 11.83 -8.04 33.85
C THR A 21 11.10 -8.08 35.19
N VAL A 22 11.50 -7.21 36.13
CA VAL A 22 10.78 -6.98 37.39
C VAL A 22 9.73 -5.91 37.16
N VAL A 23 8.45 -6.30 37.18
CA VAL A 23 7.32 -5.38 37.00
C VAL A 23 6.83 -4.93 38.38
N TYR A 24 6.89 -3.62 38.63
CA TYR A 24 6.36 -2.99 39.83
C TYR A 24 4.91 -2.58 39.62
N ASP A 25 4.03 -2.98 40.54
CA ASP A 25 2.68 -2.44 40.65
C ASP A 25 2.68 -1.35 41.74
N SER A 26 2.58 -0.08 41.32
CA SER A 26 2.78 1.07 42.20
C SER A 26 1.61 2.05 42.16
N TYR A 27 0.54 1.72 42.89
CA TYR A 27 -0.42 2.73 43.32
C TYR A 27 0.17 3.55 44.48
N LEU A 28 0.38 4.85 44.22
CA LEU A 28 0.70 5.94 45.19
C LEU A 28 2.07 5.88 45.90
N SER A 29 3.08 6.53 45.32
CA SER A 29 3.47 7.92 45.70
C SER A 29 4.92 8.27 45.30
N HIS A 30 5.16 9.57 45.11
CA HIS A 30 6.39 10.22 44.68
C HIS A 30 7.68 9.74 45.38
N ASP A 31 8.66 9.20 44.63
CA ASP A 31 9.86 9.98 44.29
C ASP A 31 10.72 9.34 43.17
N ARG A 32 11.66 10.12 42.59
CA ARG A 32 12.26 9.85 41.27
C ARG A 32 13.66 9.20 41.33
N VAL A 33 13.87 8.18 40.49
CA VAL A 33 15.13 8.02 39.71
C VAL A 33 14.73 7.61 38.28
N ALA A 34 15.40 8.14 37.27
CA ALA A 34 14.93 8.11 35.88
C ALA A 34 15.89 7.39 34.92
N TRP A 35 15.33 6.79 33.87
CA TRP A 35 15.91 6.83 32.53
C TRP A 35 14.87 7.34 31.53
N THR A 36 15.31 8.19 30.63
CA THR A 36 14.45 8.97 29.73
C THR A 36 14.33 8.32 28.36
N TYR A 37 13.09 8.11 27.89
CA TYR A 37 12.78 8.20 26.46
C TYR A 37 11.87 9.38 26.20
N LYS A 38 12.26 10.20 25.23
CA LYS A 38 11.62 11.48 24.89
C LYS A 38 10.60 11.24 23.80
N ALA A 39 9.31 11.28 24.14
CA ALA A 39 8.22 11.32 23.17
C ALA A 39 7.93 12.79 22.80
N ASP A 40 8.06 13.14 21.52
CA ASP A 40 7.71 14.48 21.05
C ASP A 40 6.18 14.64 20.91
N ARG A 41 5.71 15.85 21.23
CA ARG A 41 4.28 16.23 21.24
C ARG A 41 3.81 16.61 19.85
N PHE A 42 2.61 16.18 19.47
CA PHE A 42 1.69 16.99 18.65
C PHE A 42 0.27 16.97 19.25
N LYS A 43 -0.50 18.03 18.98
CA LYS A 43 -1.72 18.41 19.71
C LYS A 43 -3.01 18.08 18.94
N GLU A 44 -4.08 17.83 19.69
CA GLU A 44 -5.48 17.96 19.23
C GLU A 44 -5.82 19.42 18.86
N LEU A 45 -6.72 19.60 17.89
CA LEU A 45 -7.60 20.77 17.75
C LEU A 45 -8.89 20.41 16.99
N GLU A 46 -10.03 20.70 17.61
CA GLU A 46 -11.37 20.91 17.04
C GLU A 46 -11.91 22.25 17.62
N PRO A 47 -13.10 22.77 17.24
CA PRO A 47 -13.72 22.91 15.92
C PRO A 47 -14.17 24.39 15.68
N PHE A 48 -14.68 24.73 14.48
CA PHE A 48 -15.42 26.00 14.23
C PHE A 48 -16.46 25.85 13.12
N GLY A 49 -17.48 26.71 13.08
CA GLY A 49 -18.50 26.68 12.02
C GLY A 49 -19.40 27.93 11.88
N LEU A 50 -20.44 27.78 11.04
CA LEU A 50 -21.65 28.59 10.80
C LEU A 50 -21.67 29.77 9.78
N LYS A 51 -22.78 29.76 8.98
CA LYS A 51 -23.47 30.83 8.20
C LYS A 51 -22.75 31.40 6.94
N GLY A 52 -23.38 31.63 5.78
CA GLY A 52 -24.80 31.59 5.34
C GLY A 52 -25.09 32.62 4.21
N ILE A 53 -26.30 32.55 3.61
CA ILE A 53 -26.98 33.57 2.74
C ILE A 53 -26.66 33.55 1.21
N GLY A 54 -27.71 33.67 0.36
CA GLY A 54 -27.68 33.83 -1.12
C GLY A 54 -27.62 35.32 -1.58
N PRO A 55 -28.17 35.77 -2.75
CA PRO A 55 -29.28 35.19 -3.54
C PRO A 55 -29.23 35.37 -5.11
N ASN A 56 -30.34 35.02 -5.80
CA ASN A 56 -30.89 35.55 -7.08
C ASN A 56 -30.07 35.57 -8.40
N SER A 57 -30.57 34.92 -9.47
CA SER A 57 -31.25 35.60 -10.62
C SER A 57 -31.65 34.65 -11.79
N GLU A 58 -32.81 34.94 -12.37
CA GLU A 58 -33.36 34.50 -13.68
C GLU A 58 -33.63 35.79 -14.51
N PRO A 59 -34.05 35.74 -15.80
CA PRO A 59 -33.79 34.80 -16.90
C PRO A 59 -33.26 35.59 -18.13
N LEU A 60 -33.29 35.05 -19.37
CA LEU A 60 -33.67 35.82 -20.60
C LEU A 60 -33.77 34.95 -21.88
N ILE A 61 -35.01 34.57 -22.20
CA ILE A 61 -35.68 34.67 -23.52
C ILE A 61 -34.76 34.66 -24.77
N GLY A 62 -34.77 33.53 -25.50
CA GLY A 62 -34.29 33.49 -26.88
C GLY A 62 -35.28 34.14 -27.85
N ALA A 63 -34.82 35.10 -28.64
CA ALA A 63 -35.63 35.75 -29.68
C ALA A 63 -35.61 34.93 -30.98
N ILE A 64 -36.79 34.59 -31.49
CA ILE A 64 -36.99 34.08 -32.85
C ILE A 64 -37.15 35.29 -33.77
N ASN A 65 -36.36 35.37 -34.85
CA ASN A 65 -36.90 35.72 -36.17
C ASN A 65 -35.92 35.36 -37.31
N PRO A 66 -36.44 35.16 -38.54
CA PRO A 66 -35.76 34.33 -39.53
C PRO A 66 -35.07 35.13 -40.63
N HIS A 67 -34.09 34.50 -41.29
CA HIS A 67 -33.92 34.68 -42.73
C HIS A 67 -33.53 33.35 -43.36
N ASN A 68 -34.36 32.89 -44.31
CA ASN A 68 -34.21 31.60 -44.96
C ASN A 68 -33.39 31.77 -46.24
N SER A 69 -32.15 31.26 -46.21
CA SER A 69 -31.33 31.00 -47.39
C SER A 69 -30.70 29.63 -47.18
N GLY A 70 -31.04 28.67 -48.04
CA GLY A 70 -30.48 27.31 -47.94
C GLY A 70 -28.95 27.34 -48.11
N PRO A 71 -28.21 26.44 -47.45
CA PRO A 71 -26.75 26.37 -47.60
C PRO A 71 -26.37 26.03 -49.04
N LEU A 72 -25.22 26.53 -49.48
CA LEU A 72 -24.67 26.21 -50.80
C LEU A 72 -24.26 24.73 -50.85
N GLU A 73 -25.06 23.91 -51.53
CA GLU A 73 -24.74 22.50 -51.80
C GLU A 73 -23.79 22.39 -53.00
N LEU A 74 -22.54 22.03 -52.73
CA LEU A 74 -21.51 21.75 -53.73
C LEU A 74 -21.42 20.24 -53.97
N PRO A 75 -21.54 19.74 -55.23
CA PRO A 75 -21.47 18.31 -55.54
C PRO A 75 -20.20 17.61 -55.06
N LEU A 76 -19.07 18.32 -55.08
CA LEU A 76 -17.85 17.96 -54.37
C LEU A 76 -17.41 19.14 -53.52
N PHE A 77 -17.16 18.88 -52.24
CA PHE A 77 -16.46 19.78 -51.34
C PHE A 77 -15.72 18.91 -50.33
N GLU A 78 -14.40 18.93 -50.37
CA GLU A 78 -13.51 18.10 -49.57
C GLU A 78 -12.43 18.96 -48.92
N LEU A 79 -12.08 18.60 -47.69
CA LEU A 79 -11.04 19.22 -46.89
C LEU A 79 -10.16 18.07 -46.38
N ILE A 80 -8.87 18.10 -46.70
CA ILE A 80 -7.88 17.12 -46.27
C ILE A 80 -6.84 17.85 -45.42
N PRO A 81 -6.55 17.40 -44.18
CA PRO A 81 -7.26 16.37 -43.42
C PRO A 81 -8.70 16.76 -43.04
N SER A 82 -9.61 15.78 -43.04
CA SER A 82 -11.04 15.95 -42.72
C SER A 82 -11.42 15.64 -41.26
N GLN A 83 -10.44 15.23 -40.44
CA GLN A 83 -10.61 14.84 -39.05
C GLN A 83 -9.65 15.62 -38.16
N ARG A 84 -10.00 15.78 -36.88
CA ARG A 84 -9.16 16.41 -35.85
C ARG A 84 -7.73 15.89 -35.87
N GLN A 85 -6.75 16.80 -35.91
CA GLN A 85 -5.33 16.47 -35.91
C GLN A 85 -4.70 16.73 -34.54
N VAL A 86 -3.72 15.90 -34.17
CA VAL A 86 -2.81 16.14 -33.05
C VAL A 86 -1.40 16.15 -33.62
N VAL A 87 -0.75 17.30 -33.56
CA VAL A 87 0.59 17.55 -34.11
C VAL A 87 1.51 18.09 -33.02
N PHE A 88 2.81 18.09 -33.27
CA PHE A 88 3.79 18.65 -32.36
C PHE A 88 4.31 20.01 -32.84
N HIS A 89 4.78 20.84 -31.90
CA HIS A 89 5.41 22.12 -32.22
C HIS A 89 6.62 21.91 -33.16
N GLY A 90 6.61 22.59 -34.30
CA GLY A 90 7.60 22.48 -35.37
C GLY A 90 7.28 21.43 -36.45
N ASP A 91 6.17 20.71 -36.34
CA ASP A 91 5.70 19.84 -37.43
C ASP A 91 5.26 20.67 -38.65
N ARG A 92 5.28 20.03 -39.83
CA ARG A 92 4.74 20.57 -41.09
C ARG A 92 3.41 19.88 -41.42
N LEU A 93 2.34 20.65 -41.59
CA LEU A 93 1.01 20.14 -41.92
C LEU A 93 0.44 20.84 -43.17
N PRO A 94 0.30 20.13 -44.29
CA PRO A 94 -0.44 20.62 -45.45
C PRO A 94 -1.95 20.37 -45.30
N PHE A 95 -2.72 21.36 -45.72
CA PHE A 95 -4.15 21.33 -45.92
C PHE A 95 -4.45 21.49 -47.41
N GLN A 96 -5.41 20.70 -47.89
CA GLN A 96 -5.90 20.78 -49.26
C GLN A 96 -7.42 20.92 -49.22
N CYS A 97 -7.93 21.99 -49.81
CA CYS A 97 -9.36 22.22 -49.94
C CYS A 97 -9.76 22.16 -51.41
N THR A 98 -10.63 21.21 -51.75
CA THR A 98 -11.06 20.92 -53.13
C THR A 98 -12.57 21.05 -53.22
N ALA A 99 -13.07 21.83 -54.18
CA ALA A 99 -14.49 22.12 -54.34
C ALA A 99 -14.93 22.13 -55.81
N THR A 100 -16.23 21.96 -56.06
CA THR A 100 -16.81 22.15 -57.40
C THR A 100 -16.65 23.61 -57.85
N TYR A 101 -16.00 23.81 -58.99
CA TYR A 101 -15.89 25.10 -59.66
C TYR A 101 -17.18 25.36 -60.46
N VAL A 102 -17.93 26.40 -60.07
CA VAL A 102 -19.26 26.69 -60.65
C VAL A 102 -19.18 27.82 -61.68
N ASP A 103 -18.43 28.87 -61.37
CA ASP A 103 -18.27 30.07 -62.20
C ASP A 103 -16.96 30.81 -61.88
N ASN A 104 -16.67 31.87 -62.63
CA ASN A 104 -15.50 32.73 -62.41
C ASN A 104 -15.57 33.59 -61.13
N THR A 105 -16.65 33.51 -60.36
CA THR A 105 -16.79 34.14 -59.03
C THR A 105 -16.44 33.18 -57.90
N THR A 106 -16.23 31.89 -58.23
CA THR A 106 -15.90 30.84 -57.26
C THR A 106 -14.49 31.05 -56.73
N GLN A 107 -14.38 31.33 -55.42
CA GLN A 107 -13.14 31.57 -54.70
C GLN A 107 -13.05 30.67 -53.47
N VAL A 108 -11.84 30.25 -53.13
CA VAL A 108 -11.53 29.43 -51.96
C VAL A 108 -10.64 30.25 -51.02
N HIS A 109 -11.04 30.38 -49.76
CA HIS A 109 -10.36 31.20 -48.75
C HIS A 109 -10.12 30.39 -47.47
N TRP A 110 -8.99 30.64 -46.81
CA TRP A 110 -8.65 30.00 -45.53
C TRP A 110 -8.89 30.95 -44.37
N TYR A 111 -9.44 30.44 -43.28
CA TYR A 111 -9.66 31.18 -42.04
C TYR A 111 -9.14 30.40 -40.83
N HIS A 112 -8.60 31.12 -39.86
CA HIS A 112 -8.24 30.60 -38.54
C HIS A 112 -8.62 31.65 -37.49
N ALA A 113 -9.25 31.21 -36.38
CA ALA A 113 -9.78 32.09 -35.34
C ALA A 113 -10.62 33.30 -35.87
N GLY A 114 -11.38 33.08 -36.95
CA GLY A 114 -12.21 34.09 -37.61
C GLY A 114 -11.45 35.15 -38.44
N ARG A 115 -10.14 34.99 -38.64
CA ARG A 115 -9.31 35.87 -39.49
C ARG A 115 -9.02 35.20 -40.83
N LEU A 116 -9.05 35.98 -41.92
CA LEU A 116 -8.59 35.52 -43.23
C LEU A 116 -7.08 35.26 -43.16
N ILE A 117 -6.65 34.12 -43.71
CA ILE A 117 -5.25 33.71 -43.74
C ILE A 117 -4.69 33.92 -45.14
N GLU A 118 -3.57 34.62 -45.20
CA GLU A 118 -2.74 34.84 -46.38
C GLU A 118 -1.32 34.29 -46.09
N THR A 119 -0.45 34.25 -47.09
CA THR A 119 0.94 33.79 -46.92
C THR A 119 1.73 34.74 -46.02
N ASP A 120 2.30 34.20 -44.95
CA ASP A 120 3.16 34.88 -43.99
C ASP A 120 4.40 34.01 -43.75
N GLU A 121 5.53 34.41 -44.34
CA GLU A 121 6.81 33.70 -44.22
C GLU A 121 7.39 33.75 -42.80
N GLU A 122 7.07 34.79 -41.99
CA GLU A 122 7.59 34.92 -40.62
C GLU A 122 6.89 33.95 -39.66
N SER A 123 5.58 33.77 -39.81
CA SER A 123 4.79 32.75 -39.08
C SER A 123 4.84 31.36 -39.74
N GLY A 124 5.57 31.20 -40.85
CA GLY A 124 5.72 29.94 -41.57
C GLY A 124 4.43 29.42 -42.24
N ILE A 125 3.50 30.30 -42.58
CA ILE A 125 2.20 30.01 -43.19
C ILE A 125 2.28 30.26 -44.70
N PHE A 126 2.00 29.25 -45.52
CA PHE A 126 2.02 29.38 -46.98
C PHE A 126 0.64 29.06 -47.56
N VAL A 127 -0.01 30.03 -48.19
CA VAL A 127 -1.28 29.84 -48.90
C VAL A 127 -0.99 29.86 -50.40
N GLU A 128 -1.19 28.72 -51.05
CA GLU A 128 -0.99 28.59 -52.50
C GLU A 128 -2.12 29.27 -53.29
N ASP A 129 -1.84 29.59 -54.55
CA ASP A 129 -2.85 30.05 -55.50
C ASP A 129 -3.86 28.94 -55.84
N SER A 130 -5.09 29.33 -56.19
CA SER A 130 -6.14 28.36 -56.52
C SER A 130 -5.91 27.74 -57.90
N ILE A 131 -5.80 26.42 -57.96
CA ILE A 131 -5.64 25.64 -59.19
C ILE A 131 -7.01 25.14 -59.65
N ILE A 132 -7.35 25.37 -60.92
CA ILE A 132 -8.59 24.87 -61.54
C ILE A 132 -8.26 23.61 -62.33
N HIS A 133 -8.93 22.50 -61.98
CA HIS A 133 -8.76 21.20 -62.63
C HIS A 133 -9.98 20.90 -63.52
N ASP A 134 -9.69 20.53 -64.78
CA ASP A 134 -10.65 20.07 -65.79
C ASP A 134 -11.90 20.95 -65.98
N CYS A 135 -11.79 22.25 -65.67
CA CYS A 135 -12.90 23.22 -65.63
C CYS A 135 -14.07 22.86 -64.70
N CYS A 136 -13.91 21.87 -63.82
CA CYS A 136 -14.98 21.37 -62.93
C CYS A 136 -14.64 21.44 -61.45
N LEU A 137 -13.35 21.49 -61.09
CA LEU A 137 -12.89 21.56 -59.70
C LEU A 137 -11.94 22.73 -59.49
N ILE A 138 -11.95 23.28 -58.28
CA ILE A 138 -10.99 24.27 -57.80
C ILE A 138 -10.36 23.75 -56.51
N THR A 139 -9.04 23.79 -56.44
CA THR A 139 -8.25 23.32 -55.30
C THR A 139 -7.38 24.48 -54.80
N ARG A 140 -7.34 24.68 -53.48
CA ARG A 140 -6.40 25.61 -52.84
C ARG A 140 -5.72 24.94 -51.67
N GLU A 141 -4.41 25.11 -51.57
CA GLU A 141 -3.60 24.51 -50.51
C GLU A 141 -3.16 25.57 -49.49
N LEU A 142 -2.99 25.12 -48.24
CA LEU A 142 -2.44 25.88 -47.13
C LEU A 142 -1.40 24.98 -46.45
N ILE A 143 -0.18 25.45 -46.28
CA ILE A 143 0.92 24.67 -45.71
C ILE A 143 1.43 25.41 -44.49
N LEU A 144 1.22 24.83 -43.31
CA LEU A 144 1.90 25.25 -42.09
C LEU A 144 3.27 24.58 -42.09
N SER A 145 4.35 25.36 -42.21
CA SER A 145 5.72 24.82 -42.41
C SER A 145 6.44 24.45 -41.11
N SER A 146 6.13 25.17 -40.02
CA SER A 146 6.63 24.96 -38.67
C SER A 146 5.57 25.45 -37.69
N ILE A 147 4.73 24.55 -37.21
CA ILE A 147 3.53 24.89 -36.41
C ILE A 147 3.93 25.34 -34.99
N ASP A 148 3.49 26.53 -34.57
CA ASP A 148 3.57 27.02 -33.19
C ASP A 148 2.26 26.72 -32.41
N ILE A 149 2.30 26.86 -31.08
CA ILE A 149 1.22 26.53 -30.14
C ILE A 149 -0.06 27.34 -30.41
N ASP A 150 0.09 28.58 -30.89
CA ASP A 150 -0.99 29.51 -31.20
C ASP A 150 -1.82 29.12 -32.44
N ALA A 151 -1.32 28.20 -33.27
CA ALA A 151 -2.06 27.56 -34.35
C ALA A 151 -3.09 26.51 -33.87
N THR A 152 -3.20 26.29 -32.55
CA THR A 152 -4.22 25.42 -31.95
C THR A 152 -5.61 26.05 -32.09
N GLY A 153 -6.50 25.37 -32.81
CA GLY A 153 -7.86 25.86 -33.05
C GLY A 153 -8.51 25.22 -34.27
N ASP A 154 -9.66 25.78 -34.67
CA ASP A 154 -10.37 25.42 -35.89
C ASP A 154 -9.80 26.16 -37.11
N TRP A 155 -9.36 25.38 -38.10
CA TRP A 155 -8.93 25.86 -39.41
C TRP A 155 -10.03 25.60 -40.43
N GLU A 156 -10.52 26.67 -41.05
CA GLU A 156 -11.70 26.68 -41.91
C GLU A 156 -11.32 26.93 -43.37
N CYS A 157 -11.82 26.10 -44.28
CA CYS A 157 -11.89 26.41 -45.70
C CYS A 157 -13.29 26.94 -46.05
N LEU A 158 -13.35 28.19 -46.53
CA LEU A 158 -14.54 28.87 -47.01
C LEU A 158 -14.54 28.89 -48.54
N VAL A 159 -15.52 28.23 -49.16
CA VAL A 159 -15.82 28.36 -50.59
C VAL A 159 -16.94 29.37 -50.77
N LYS A 160 -16.73 30.36 -51.64
CA LYS A 160 -17.68 31.44 -51.94
C LYS A 160 -17.88 31.56 -53.44
N ASN A 161 -19.12 31.66 -53.89
CA ASN A 161 -19.48 31.93 -55.29
C ASN A 161 -20.72 32.83 -55.37
N SER A 162 -21.27 33.02 -56.58
CA SER A 162 -22.47 33.82 -56.83
C SER A 162 -23.75 33.28 -56.18
N TYR A 163 -23.78 32.00 -55.81
CA TYR A 163 -24.93 31.31 -55.22
C TYR A 163 -24.90 31.27 -53.69
N GLY A 164 -23.75 31.49 -53.06
CA GLY A 164 -23.63 31.57 -51.60
C GLY A 164 -22.23 31.24 -51.08
N ASN A 165 -22.19 30.72 -49.86
CA ASN A 165 -21.00 30.24 -49.19
C ASN A 165 -21.19 28.84 -48.60
N SER A 166 -20.12 28.07 -48.56
CA SER A 166 -20.04 26.75 -47.92
C SER A 166 -18.70 26.64 -47.19
N THR A 167 -18.70 26.15 -45.95
CA THR A 167 -17.49 26.06 -45.11
C THR A 167 -17.27 24.64 -44.61
N LYS A 168 -16.01 24.21 -44.54
CA LYS A 168 -15.57 23.01 -43.80
C LYS A 168 -14.44 23.39 -42.87
N GLN A 169 -14.39 22.76 -41.70
CA GLN A 169 -13.37 23.04 -40.68
C GLN A 169 -12.68 21.78 -40.18
N VAL A 170 -11.49 21.95 -39.63
CA VAL A 170 -10.71 20.90 -38.96
C VAL A 170 -10.00 21.48 -37.73
N GLU A 171 -10.18 20.85 -36.58
CA GLU A 171 -9.51 21.22 -35.33
C GLU A 171 -8.08 20.66 -35.31
N ILE A 172 -7.09 21.49 -34.99
CA ILE A 172 -5.71 21.09 -34.70
C ILE A 172 -5.43 21.29 -33.20
N VAL A 173 -4.80 20.30 -32.57
CA VAL A 173 -4.16 20.46 -31.25
C VAL A 173 -2.65 20.34 -31.40
N VAL A 174 -1.93 21.39 -31.00
CA VAL A 174 -0.46 21.42 -31.03
C VAL A 174 0.09 21.04 -29.66
N LEU A 175 0.98 20.05 -29.61
CA LEU A 175 1.66 19.59 -28.41
C LEU A 175 3.13 20.05 -28.41
N GLU A 176 3.60 20.60 -27.30
CA GLU A 176 4.99 21.04 -27.18
C GLU A 176 5.96 19.85 -27.22
N THR A 177 6.90 19.81 -28.17
CA THR A 177 7.94 18.76 -28.27
C THR A 177 8.86 18.71 -27.06
N ALA A 178 9.00 19.83 -26.34
CA ALA A 178 9.77 19.95 -25.10
C ALA A 178 8.99 19.60 -23.83
N ALA A 179 7.73 19.16 -23.93
CA ALA A 179 6.93 18.80 -22.76
C ALA A 179 7.64 17.70 -21.94
N PRO A 180 7.85 17.88 -20.62
CA PRO A 180 8.52 16.88 -19.81
C PRO A 180 7.69 15.60 -19.68
N TYR A 181 8.38 14.46 -19.58
CA TYR A 181 7.75 13.15 -19.41
C TYR A 181 8.42 12.38 -18.28
N CYS A 182 7.62 11.67 -17.50
CA CYS A 182 8.13 10.61 -16.64
C CYS A 182 8.59 9.42 -17.50
N PRO A 183 9.78 8.85 -17.22
CA PRO A 183 10.28 7.69 -17.93
C PRO A 183 9.39 6.47 -17.65
N ALA A 184 9.37 5.51 -18.59
CA ALA A 184 8.78 4.21 -18.32
C ALA A 184 9.58 3.51 -17.21
N GLU A 185 8.90 2.98 -16.19
CA GLU A 185 9.52 2.43 -14.98
C GLU A 185 8.82 1.14 -14.56
N ARG A 186 9.58 0.16 -14.06
CA ARG A 186 9.06 -1.07 -13.48
C ARG A 186 9.26 -1.04 -11.97
N VAL A 187 8.16 -1.04 -11.21
CA VAL A 187 8.17 -1.06 -9.75
C VAL A 187 7.71 -2.44 -9.29
N ILE A 188 8.54 -3.13 -8.52
CA ILE A 188 8.20 -4.41 -7.87
C ILE A 188 8.09 -4.13 -6.38
N ASN A 189 6.94 -4.41 -5.79
CA ASN A 189 6.69 -4.30 -4.36
C ASN A 189 5.85 -5.49 -3.87
N ASN A 190 5.47 -5.47 -2.59
CA ASN A 190 4.64 -6.53 -1.99
C ASN A 190 3.19 -6.59 -2.49
N LYS A 191 2.78 -5.67 -3.37
CA LYS A 191 1.49 -5.70 -4.07
C LYS A 191 1.59 -6.24 -5.50
N GLY A 192 2.80 -6.34 -6.09
CA GLY A 192 3.00 -6.93 -7.41
C GLY A 192 4.12 -6.32 -8.25
N ASP A 193 4.11 -6.65 -9.55
CA ASP A 193 4.96 -6.10 -10.61
C ASP A 193 4.18 -5.09 -11.44
N PHE A 194 4.45 -3.79 -11.26
CA PHE A 194 3.77 -2.69 -11.93
C PHE A 194 4.66 -2.08 -13.01
N ARG A 195 4.15 -2.01 -14.24
CA ARG A 195 4.89 -1.50 -15.41
C ARG A 195 4.28 -0.17 -15.86
N TRP A 196 4.89 0.92 -15.43
CA TRP A 196 4.43 2.27 -15.71
C TRP A 196 4.93 2.71 -17.10
N PRO A 197 4.03 3.08 -18.02
CA PRO A 197 4.41 3.58 -19.33
C PRO A 197 5.00 5.00 -19.22
N LYS A 198 5.71 5.45 -20.28
CA LYS A 198 6.14 6.85 -20.41
C LYS A 198 4.90 7.75 -20.32
N THR A 199 4.86 8.64 -19.34
CA THR A 199 3.67 9.43 -18.97
C THR A 199 3.97 10.91 -19.03
N LEU A 200 3.06 11.72 -19.58
CA LEU A 200 3.21 13.16 -19.71
C LEU A 200 3.20 13.86 -18.34
N ALA A 201 4.04 14.88 -18.16
CA ALA A 201 4.09 15.67 -16.94
C ALA A 201 2.73 16.29 -16.60
N GLY A 202 2.33 16.18 -15.33
CA GLY A 202 1.05 16.64 -14.81
C GLY A 202 -0.09 15.61 -14.86
N ILE A 203 0.11 14.44 -15.47
CA ILE A 203 -0.90 13.36 -15.56
C ILE A 203 -0.69 12.30 -14.48
N THR A 204 -1.79 11.79 -13.91
CA THR A 204 -1.81 10.57 -13.10
C THR A 204 -1.97 9.35 -14.01
N ALA A 205 -0.99 8.44 -13.99
CA ALA A 205 -1.10 7.13 -14.62
C ALA A 205 -1.81 6.15 -13.68
N TYR A 206 -2.59 5.24 -14.26
CA TYR A 206 -3.30 4.17 -13.55
C TYR A 206 -2.87 2.81 -14.09
N HIS A 207 -2.77 1.81 -13.22
CA HIS A 207 -2.47 0.42 -13.57
C HIS A 207 -3.46 -0.49 -12.83
N PRO A 208 -4.22 -1.35 -13.53
CA PRO A 208 -5.12 -2.29 -12.86
C PRO A 208 -4.30 -3.26 -12.00
N CYS A 209 -4.83 -3.62 -10.83
CA CYS A 209 -4.19 -4.62 -9.96
C CYS A 209 -4.35 -6.02 -10.56
N LEU A 210 -3.32 -6.88 -10.43
CA LEU A 210 -3.41 -8.28 -10.84
C LEU A 210 -4.33 -9.05 -9.89
N GLN A 211 -5.50 -9.47 -10.40
CA GLN A 211 -6.47 -10.23 -9.62
C GLN A 211 -6.21 -11.74 -9.73
N TYR A 212 -5.42 -12.28 -8.81
CA TYR A 212 -5.26 -13.72 -8.65
C TYR A 212 -6.54 -14.34 -8.06
N SER A 213 -7.39 -14.93 -8.93
CA SER A 213 -8.67 -15.50 -8.51
C SER A 213 -8.50 -16.85 -7.79
N PHE A 214 -8.44 -16.83 -6.46
CA PHE A 214 -8.40 -18.06 -5.65
C PHE A 214 -9.75 -18.71 -5.36
N ASN A 215 -10.86 -18.09 -5.79
CA ASN A 215 -12.15 -18.76 -5.92
C ASN A 215 -12.96 -18.14 -7.06
N SER A 216 -13.37 -18.96 -8.03
CA SER A 216 -14.24 -18.58 -9.14
C SER A 216 -15.70 -18.48 -8.70
N VAL A 217 -16.01 -17.53 -7.81
CA VAL A 217 -17.38 -17.10 -7.49
C VAL A 217 -17.51 -15.63 -7.90
N ALA A 218 -17.72 -15.43 -9.21
CA ALA A 218 -17.89 -14.11 -9.81
C ALA A 218 -19.24 -13.50 -9.41
N PHE A 219 -19.30 -12.91 -8.21
CA PHE A 219 -20.51 -12.25 -7.66
C PHE A 219 -20.26 -10.80 -7.22
N HIS A 220 -19.46 -10.04 -7.97
CA HIS A 220 -19.52 -8.57 -7.94
C HIS A 220 -19.43 -7.98 -9.35
N LYS A 221 -20.56 -7.94 -10.07
CA LYS A 221 -20.76 -6.94 -11.12
C LYS A 221 -20.91 -5.58 -10.44
N GLY A 222 -19.94 -4.67 -10.64
CA GLY A 222 -20.07 -3.27 -10.24
C GLY A 222 -19.14 -2.78 -9.12
N ALA A 223 -18.19 -3.58 -8.64
CA ALA A 223 -17.02 -3.01 -7.97
C ALA A 223 -16.10 -2.40 -9.03
N GLU A 224 -15.61 -1.18 -8.82
CA GLU A 224 -14.53 -0.64 -9.66
C GLU A 224 -13.32 -1.58 -9.55
N GLU A 225 -12.75 -1.97 -10.70
CA GLU A 225 -11.54 -2.78 -10.73
C GLU A 225 -10.45 -2.07 -9.91
N ALA A 226 -9.91 -2.70 -8.87
CA ALA A 226 -8.90 -2.09 -8.01
C ALA A 226 -7.68 -1.62 -8.83
N LYS A 227 -7.16 -0.41 -8.56
CA LYS A 227 -6.06 0.18 -9.36
C LYS A 227 -4.96 0.71 -8.47
N ALA A 228 -3.72 0.49 -8.90
CA ALA A 228 -2.61 1.32 -8.48
C ALA A 228 -2.61 2.61 -9.30
N TRP A 229 -2.07 3.69 -8.75
CA TRP A 229 -1.83 4.93 -9.50
C TRP A 229 -0.51 5.60 -9.10
N ARG A 230 0.08 6.33 -10.05
CA ARG A 230 1.26 7.18 -9.84
C ARG A 230 1.09 8.51 -10.56
N LYS A 231 1.51 9.59 -9.90
CA LYS A 231 1.44 10.95 -10.41
C LYS A 231 2.75 11.31 -11.10
N CYS A 232 2.68 11.70 -12.37
CA CYS A 232 3.80 12.32 -13.04
C CYS A 232 3.78 13.83 -12.73
N ASN A 233 4.80 14.34 -12.04
CA ASN A 233 4.83 15.76 -11.68
C ASN A 233 5.15 16.65 -12.90
N ARG A 234 5.00 17.98 -12.74
CA ARG A 234 5.24 18.96 -13.82
C ARG A 234 6.69 19.03 -14.33
N THR A 235 7.63 18.37 -13.68
CA THR A 235 9.05 18.33 -14.08
C THR A 235 9.45 17.00 -14.75
N GLY A 236 8.48 16.11 -15.02
CA GLY A 236 8.73 14.82 -15.66
C GLY A 236 9.37 13.80 -14.71
N ARG A 237 9.07 13.86 -13.42
CA ARG A 237 9.47 12.85 -12.43
C ARG A 237 8.25 12.21 -11.77
N TRP A 238 8.33 10.91 -11.54
CA TRP A 238 7.36 10.20 -10.72
C TRP A 238 7.39 10.75 -9.28
N ASP A 239 6.22 10.92 -8.71
CA ASP A 239 5.99 11.60 -7.43
C ASP A 239 5.03 10.75 -6.56
N GLU A 240 3.88 11.30 -6.13
CA GLU A 240 2.86 10.58 -5.37
C GLU A 240 2.48 9.21 -6.00
N GLU A 241 2.41 8.17 -5.18
CA GLU A 241 2.05 6.81 -5.59
C GLU A 241 1.10 6.13 -4.59
N ASN A 242 0.25 5.25 -5.08
CA ASN A 242 -0.71 4.50 -4.27
C ASN A 242 -0.93 3.09 -4.84
N TYR A 243 -0.74 2.07 -3.98
CA TYR A 243 -0.98 0.66 -4.28
C TYR A 243 -1.95 0.01 -3.26
N SER A 244 -2.66 0.83 -2.48
CA SER A 244 -3.42 0.39 -1.29
C SER A 244 -4.59 -0.53 -1.64
N GLU A 245 -5.25 -0.26 -2.78
CA GLU A 245 -6.36 -1.06 -3.30
C GLU A 245 -5.92 -2.44 -3.82
N CYS A 246 -4.64 -2.61 -4.17
CA CYS A 246 -4.16 -3.88 -4.70
C CYS A 246 -4.06 -4.95 -3.59
N PRO A 247 -4.36 -6.23 -3.90
CA PRO A 247 -4.05 -7.34 -3.01
C PRO A 247 -2.53 -7.49 -2.84
N TYR A 248 -2.10 -8.17 -1.78
CA TYR A 248 -0.70 -8.55 -1.63
C TYR A 248 -0.32 -9.61 -2.67
N SER A 249 0.90 -9.58 -3.19
CA SER A 249 1.37 -10.53 -4.20
C SER A 249 1.58 -11.94 -3.65
N GLN A 250 1.92 -12.05 -2.37
CA GLN A 250 2.11 -13.32 -1.68
C GLN A 250 0.81 -13.80 -1.01
N GLU A 251 0.47 -15.07 -1.18
CA GLU A 251 -0.71 -15.70 -0.58
C GLU A 251 -0.67 -15.65 0.96
N ILE A 252 0.51 -15.85 1.54
CA ILE A 252 0.72 -15.79 3.00
C ILE A 252 0.30 -14.43 3.57
N THR A 253 0.80 -13.35 2.96
CA THR A 253 0.48 -11.99 3.37
C THR A 253 -1.01 -11.67 3.17
N GLN A 254 -1.66 -12.22 2.14
CA GLN A 254 -3.12 -12.08 1.97
C GLN A 254 -3.91 -12.75 3.11
N VAL A 255 -3.54 -13.97 3.49
CA VAL A 255 -4.21 -14.72 4.58
C VAL A 255 -3.98 -14.03 5.93
N LEU A 256 -2.75 -13.63 6.24
CA LEU A 256 -2.43 -12.92 7.48
C LEU A 256 -3.11 -11.54 7.55
N HIS A 257 -3.21 -10.82 6.42
CA HIS A 257 -4.01 -9.61 6.33
C HIS A 257 -5.49 -9.87 6.61
N ALA A 258 -6.08 -10.92 6.02
CA ALA A 258 -7.47 -11.29 6.30
C ALA A 258 -7.68 -11.65 7.79
N PHE A 259 -6.79 -12.44 8.39
CA PHE A 259 -6.82 -12.76 9.83
C PHE A 259 -6.71 -11.50 10.70
N SER A 260 -5.87 -10.53 10.33
CA SER A 260 -5.74 -9.26 11.04
C SER A 260 -7.04 -8.44 11.08
N GLN A 261 -7.88 -8.57 10.04
CA GLN A 261 -9.17 -7.88 9.94
C GLN A 261 -10.32 -8.61 10.66
N MET A 262 -10.12 -9.86 11.08
CA MET A 262 -11.16 -10.60 11.80
C MET A 262 -11.51 -9.94 13.15
N HIS A 263 -12.80 -10.01 13.49
CA HIS A 263 -13.32 -9.54 14.77
C HIS A 263 -13.30 -10.72 15.75
N ILE A 264 -12.49 -10.60 16.81
CA ILE A 264 -12.22 -11.66 17.77
C ILE A 264 -12.98 -11.35 19.07
N ASN A 265 -13.77 -12.30 19.54
CA ASN A 265 -14.56 -12.23 20.77
C ASN A 265 -14.31 -13.48 21.61
N LEU A 266 -14.70 -13.48 22.89
CA LEU A 266 -14.53 -14.60 23.84
C LEU A 266 -15.01 -15.96 23.32
N THR A 267 -16.04 -16.01 22.47
CA THR A 267 -16.56 -17.26 21.89
C THR A 267 -15.77 -17.76 20.67
N THR A 268 -15.03 -16.89 19.99
CA THR A 268 -14.26 -17.22 18.77
C THR A 268 -12.75 -17.27 18.99
N VAL A 269 -12.25 -16.62 20.06
CA VAL A 269 -10.82 -16.45 20.35
C VAL A 269 -10.05 -17.77 20.42
N LEU A 270 -10.62 -18.80 21.03
CA LEU A 270 -9.95 -20.09 21.22
C LEU A 270 -9.76 -20.86 19.90
N GLU A 271 -10.77 -20.86 19.04
CA GLU A 271 -10.69 -21.53 17.74
C GLU A 271 -9.79 -20.74 16.78
N PHE A 272 -9.91 -19.41 16.77
CA PHE A 272 -9.04 -18.54 15.99
C PHE A 272 -7.56 -18.65 16.43
N SER A 273 -7.27 -18.70 17.73
CA SER A 273 -5.89 -18.86 18.20
C SER A 273 -5.30 -20.20 17.78
N ARG A 274 -6.07 -21.30 17.85
CA ARG A 274 -5.64 -22.62 17.36
C ARG A 274 -5.37 -22.63 15.86
N GLN A 275 -6.22 -22.00 15.06
CA GLN A 275 -6.00 -21.85 13.61
C GLN A 275 -4.73 -21.03 13.31
N LEU A 276 -4.52 -19.93 14.02
CA LEU A 276 -3.32 -19.08 13.88
C LEU A 276 -2.04 -19.81 14.32
N THR A 277 -2.07 -20.55 15.43
CA THR A 277 -0.96 -21.38 15.88
C THR A 277 -0.65 -22.49 14.88
N ALA A 278 -1.67 -23.12 14.28
CA ALA A 278 -1.47 -24.13 13.23
C ALA A 278 -0.86 -23.51 11.96
N TYR A 279 -1.34 -22.33 11.55
CA TYR A 279 -0.84 -21.60 10.38
C TYR A 279 0.62 -21.14 10.54
N THR A 280 0.98 -20.63 11.73
CA THR A 280 2.33 -20.15 12.01
C THR A 280 3.39 -21.25 12.08
N ARG A 281 3.04 -22.54 12.14
CA ARG A 281 4.02 -23.64 12.00
C ARG A 281 4.81 -23.58 10.69
N GLY A 282 4.26 -22.95 9.65
CA GLY A 282 4.93 -22.68 8.38
C GLY A 282 5.77 -21.39 8.34
N ALA A 283 6.09 -20.76 9.48
CA ALA A 283 6.71 -19.43 9.54
C ALA A 283 8.06 -19.30 8.81
N SER A 284 8.81 -20.39 8.60
CA SER A 284 10.02 -20.37 7.77
C SER A 284 9.76 -20.03 6.29
N LEU A 285 8.50 -20.02 5.85
CA LEU A 285 8.07 -19.59 4.51
C LEU A 285 7.67 -18.11 4.46
N PHE A 286 7.66 -17.39 5.59
CA PHE A 286 7.29 -15.97 5.62
C PHE A 286 8.41 -15.13 5.00
N ALA A 287 8.12 -14.50 3.86
CA ALA A 287 9.08 -13.77 3.07
C ALA A 287 8.76 -12.26 2.98
N ASP A 288 7.59 -11.81 3.46
CA ASP A 288 7.25 -10.39 3.55
C ASP A 288 7.39 -9.86 4.98
N LYS A 289 7.90 -8.64 5.13
CA LYS A 289 7.90 -7.93 6.42
C LYS A 289 6.48 -7.78 6.97
N MET A 290 5.48 -7.67 6.09
CA MET A 290 4.08 -7.55 6.47
C MET A 290 3.53 -8.81 7.17
N ASP A 291 4.08 -9.99 6.88
CA ASP A 291 3.66 -11.25 7.52
C ASP A 291 3.85 -11.17 9.04
N VAL A 292 5.05 -10.72 9.46
CA VAL A 292 5.41 -10.53 10.87
C VAL A 292 4.67 -9.35 11.51
N ILE A 293 4.45 -8.27 10.76
CA ILE A 293 3.70 -7.09 11.24
C ILE A 293 2.23 -7.45 11.54
N TYR A 294 1.57 -8.20 10.66
CA TYR A 294 0.20 -8.66 10.90
C TYR A 294 0.13 -9.62 12.07
N LEU A 295 1.10 -10.53 12.23
CA LEU A 295 1.16 -11.41 13.40
C LEU A 295 1.34 -10.64 14.71
N ALA A 296 2.22 -9.64 14.76
CA ALA A 296 2.38 -8.78 15.94
C ALA A 296 1.05 -8.09 16.33
N TYR A 297 0.33 -7.55 15.34
CA TYR A 297 -0.98 -6.91 15.56
C TYR A 297 -2.07 -7.92 16.00
N ILE A 298 -2.07 -9.14 15.46
CA ILE A 298 -3.02 -10.18 15.89
C ILE A 298 -2.70 -10.65 17.32
N MET A 299 -1.42 -10.79 17.68
CA MET A 299 -1.01 -11.12 19.05
C MET A 299 -1.45 -10.04 20.06
N GLU A 300 -1.34 -8.76 19.69
CA GLU A 300 -1.85 -7.64 20.50
C GLU A 300 -3.38 -7.63 20.65
N LYS A 301 -4.14 -8.22 19.70
CA LYS A 301 -5.58 -8.48 19.88
C LYS A 301 -5.84 -9.66 20.82
N LEU A 302 -5.04 -10.72 20.72
CA LEU A 302 -5.23 -11.96 21.47
C LEU A 302 -4.84 -11.84 22.95
N ILE A 303 -3.79 -11.06 23.27
CA ILE A 303 -3.28 -10.88 24.65
C ILE A 303 -4.33 -10.28 25.61
N VAL A 304 -5.39 -9.64 25.11
CA VAL A 304 -6.48 -9.09 25.93
C VAL A 304 -7.36 -10.19 26.55
N PHE A 305 -7.35 -11.40 25.98
CA PHE A 305 -8.21 -12.52 26.41
C PHE A 305 -7.50 -13.52 27.34
N VAL A 306 -6.22 -13.31 27.67
CA VAL A 306 -5.41 -14.25 28.46
C VAL A 306 -5.90 -14.36 29.92
N ASP A 307 -6.42 -13.28 30.50
CA ASP A 307 -7.07 -13.29 31.82
C ASP A 307 -8.35 -14.15 31.87
N GLU A 308 -9.05 -14.33 30.75
CA GLU A 308 -10.32 -15.07 30.67
C GLU A 308 -10.17 -16.49 30.12
N VAL A 309 -9.17 -16.76 29.27
CA VAL A 309 -8.96 -18.04 28.59
C VAL A 309 -7.47 -18.42 28.61
N GLU A 310 -7.09 -19.33 29.53
CA GLU A 310 -5.70 -19.72 29.78
C GLU A 310 -4.97 -20.25 28.53
N ASP A 311 -5.65 -21.06 27.70
CA ASP A 311 -5.15 -21.61 26.42
C ASP A 311 -4.56 -20.53 25.48
N ILE A 312 -4.99 -19.26 25.60
CA ILE A 312 -4.50 -18.16 24.75
C ILE A 312 -3.05 -17.80 25.09
N GLY A 313 -2.64 -17.92 26.36
CA GLY A 313 -1.25 -17.71 26.76
C GLY A 313 -0.32 -18.73 26.10
N ASP A 314 -0.74 -19.99 26.05
CA ASP A 314 0.02 -21.06 25.39
C ASP A 314 0.09 -20.87 23.87
N ALA A 315 -1.03 -20.50 23.25
CA ALA A 315 -1.09 -20.19 21.82
C ALA A 315 -0.14 -19.03 21.44
N LEU A 316 -0.09 -17.96 22.25
CA LEU A 316 0.77 -16.80 22.02
C LEU A 316 2.26 -17.14 22.13
N ILE A 317 2.66 -17.98 23.09
CA ILE A 317 4.06 -18.41 23.24
C ILE A 317 4.48 -19.31 22.07
N GLU A 318 3.63 -20.25 21.65
CA GLU A 318 3.89 -21.11 20.49
C GLU A 318 3.95 -20.30 19.17
N ILE A 319 3.07 -19.30 19.00
CA ILE A 319 3.13 -18.37 17.84
C ILE A 319 4.44 -17.58 17.85
N ALA A 320 4.86 -17.03 18.99
CA ALA A 320 6.13 -16.31 19.10
C ALA A 320 7.34 -17.23 18.81
N SER A 321 7.31 -18.46 19.33
CA SER A 321 8.31 -19.49 19.05
C SER A 321 8.39 -19.83 17.57
N ASN A 322 7.24 -19.96 16.89
CA ASN A 322 7.20 -20.16 15.45
C ASN A 322 7.79 -18.97 14.67
N ILE A 323 7.50 -17.72 15.08
CA ILE A 323 8.03 -16.51 14.41
C ILE A 323 9.57 -16.43 14.49
N MET A 324 10.21 -17.08 15.46
CA MET A 324 11.68 -17.17 15.50
C MET A 324 12.29 -17.97 14.33
N LEU A 325 11.49 -18.80 13.64
CA LEU A 325 11.90 -19.54 12.44
C LEU A 325 11.87 -18.70 11.14
N VAL A 326 11.42 -17.44 11.21
CA VAL A 326 11.38 -16.51 10.07
C VAL A 326 12.79 -16.02 9.74
N ASP A 327 13.04 -15.77 8.45
CA ASP A 327 14.30 -15.20 7.98
C ASP A 327 14.63 -13.86 8.66
N ASP A 328 15.91 -13.71 9.00
CA ASP A 328 16.52 -12.58 9.70
C ASP A 328 16.23 -11.23 9.08
N HIS A 329 16.32 -11.17 7.74
CA HIS A 329 16.14 -9.95 6.99
C HIS A 329 14.66 -9.56 6.99
N VAL A 330 13.75 -10.54 6.92
CA VAL A 330 12.30 -10.32 7.07
C VAL A 330 11.96 -9.79 8.46
N LEU A 331 12.48 -10.42 9.53
CA LEU A 331 12.34 -9.97 10.92
C LEU A 331 12.89 -8.55 11.12
N TRP A 332 14.10 -8.28 10.60
CA TRP A 332 14.74 -6.95 10.68
C TRP A 332 13.93 -5.88 9.93
N MET A 333 13.40 -6.18 8.74
CA MET A 333 12.53 -5.27 8.00
C MET A 333 11.25 -4.98 8.78
N ALA A 334 10.60 -5.99 9.37
CA ALA A 334 9.38 -5.83 10.16
C ALA A 334 9.60 -5.02 11.44
N GLN A 335 10.74 -5.23 12.11
CA GLN A 335 11.16 -4.43 13.26
C GLN A 335 11.44 -2.98 12.89
N LYS A 336 12.10 -2.74 11.75
CA LYS A 336 12.40 -1.39 11.26
C LYS A 336 11.14 -0.62 10.86
N GLU A 337 10.15 -1.30 10.27
CA GLU A 337 8.92 -0.69 9.79
C GLU A 337 7.98 -0.30 10.93
N ASP A 338 7.59 -1.28 11.78
CA ASP A 338 6.46 -1.14 12.72
C ASP A 338 6.76 -1.74 14.11
N LYS A 339 8.05 -1.89 14.43
CA LYS A 339 8.56 -2.44 15.71
C LYS A 339 7.93 -3.80 16.06
N ALA A 340 7.57 -4.59 15.04
CA ALA A 340 6.77 -5.80 15.19
C ALA A 340 7.42 -6.80 16.15
N CYS A 341 8.74 -6.97 16.06
CA CYS A 341 9.52 -7.85 16.93
C CYS A 341 9.46 -7.38 18.41
N THR A 342 9.63 -6.08 18.68
CA THR A 342 9.46 -5.52 20.04
C THR A 342 8.04 -5.72 20.58
N ARG A 343 7.01 -5.59 19.74
CA ARG A 343 5.60 -5.78 20.13
C ARG A 343 5.28 -7.23 20.47
N ILE A 344 5.82 -8.18 19.70
CA ILE A 344 5.71 -9.63 19.98
C ILE A 344 6.32 -9.97 21.34
N VAL A 345 7.56 -9.53 21.62
CA VAL A 345 8.23 -9.76 22.92
C VAL A 345 7.39 -9.17 24.06
N ARG A 346 6.90 -7.93 23.91
CA ARG A 346 6.04 -7.29 24.90
C ARG A 346 4.74 -8.08 25.15
N CYS A 347 4.12 -8.64 24.12
CA CYS A 347 2.94 -9.50 24.29
C CYS A 347 3.26 -10.72 25.15
N VAL A 348 4.41 -11.38 24.91
CA VAL A 348 4.84 -12.55 25.69
C VAL A 348 5.19 -12.16 27.13
N GLU A 349 5.88 -11.04 27.37
CA GLU A 349 6.13 -10.51 28.72
C GLU A 349 4.81 -10.21 29.47
N GLN A 350 3.78 -9.73 28.76
CA GLN A 350 2.48 -9.38 29.35
C GLN A 350 1.66 -10.59 29.81
N ILE A 351 1.87 -11.80 29.24
CA ILE A 351 1.18 -13.03 29.67
C ILE A 351 1.39 -13.28 31.17
N ALA A 352 2.64 -13.18 31.63
CA ALA A 352 2.97 -13.33 33.04
C ALA A 352 2.35 -12.23 33.91
N SER A 353 2.25 -10.99 33.40
CA SER A 353 1.63 -9.89 34.14
C SER A 353 0.14 -10.08 34.37
N GLN A 354 -0.56 -10.75 33.45
CA GLN A 354 -1.99 -11.07 33.52
C GLN A 354 -2.25 -12.29 34.40
N ILE A 355 -1.67 -13.45 34.06
CA ILE A 355 -1.94 -14.73 34.74
C ILE A 355 -1.45 -14.76 36.20
N LEU A 356 -0.40 -14.01 36.58
CA LEU A 356 0.05 -13.94 37.98
C LEU A 356 -0.97 -13.21 38.86
N THR A 357 -1.73 -13.99 39.62
CA THR A 357 -2.73 -13.52 40.59
C THR A 357 -2.36 -13.97 42.01
N SER A 358 -3.15 -13.60 43.03
CA SER A 358 -2.95 -14.12 44.39
C SER A 358 -3.08 -15.64 44.50
N LYS A 359 -3.79 -16.28 43.56
CA LYS A 359 -3.96 -17.73 43.46
C LYS A 359 -2.83 -18.42 42.69
N THR A 360 -2.31 -17.78 41.65
CA THR A 360 -1.27 -18.34 40.77
C THR A 360 0.05 -17.63 41.03
N GLN A 361 0.87 -18.22 41.90
CA GLN A 361 2.13 -17.61 42.38
C GLN A 361 3.36 -17.97 41.54
N VAL A 362 3.26 -18.99 40.68
CA VAL A 362 4.31 -19.44 39.77
C VAL A 362 3.67 -19.82 38.43
N ILE A 363 4.32 -19.46 37.33
CA ILE A 363 3.97 -19.87 35.96
C ILE A 363 5.25 -20.38 35.30
N SER A 364 5.17 -21.55 34.69
CA SER A 364 6.21 -22.10 33.81
C SER A 364 5.53 -22.52 32.52
N LYS A 365 5.93 -21.92 31.39
CA LYS A 365 5.43 -22.22 30.04
C LYS A 365 6.63 -22.36 29.10
N VAL A 366 6.66 -23.45 28.33
CA VAL A 366 7.80 -23.83 27.49
C VAL A 366 7.31 -24.23 26.10
N SER A 367 8.00 -23.72 25.09
CA SER A 367 7.85 -24.07 23.67
C SER A 367 9.20 -24.51 23.11
N ARG A 368 9.33 -24.68 21.78
CA ARG A 368 10.61 -25.09 21.18
C ARG A 368 11.69 -24.01 21.38
N ASN A 369 11.36 -22.77 21.04
CA ASN A 369 12.31 -21.67 20.93
C ASN A 369 12.17 -20.65 22.07
N ILE A 370 11.10 -20.73 22.89
CA ILE A 370 10.83 -19.79 23.99
C ILE A 370 10.49 -20.53 25.27
N ALA A 371 11.09 -20.11 26.40
CA ALA A 371 10.67 -20.48 27.74
C ALA A 371 10.36 -19.24 28.59
N LEU A 372 9.23 -19.28 29.30
CA LEU A 372 8.70 -18.24 30.18
C LEU A 372 8.53 -18.81 31.59
N GLU A 373 9.28 -18.27 32.54
CA GLU A 373 9.12 -18.52 33.97
C GLU A 373 8.72 -17.21 34.67
N ALA A 374 7.71 -17.25 35.54
CA ALA A 374 7.26 -16.07 36.26
C ALA A 374 6.82 -16.37 37.69
N PHE A 375 7.14 -15.46 38.62
CA PHE A 375 6.99 -15.66 40.06
C PHE A 375 6.40 -14.43 40.76
N MET A 376 5.50 -14.68 41.72
CA MET A 376 5.10 -13.70 42.74
C MET A 376 6.10 -13.75 43.90
N ILE A 377 6.93 -12.72 44.04
CA ILE A 377 8.00 -12.64 45.03
C ILE A 377 7.59 -11.70 46.16
N LYS A 378 7.65 -12.19 47.40
CA LYS A 378 7.55 -11.34 48.60
C LYS A 378 8.93 -10.76 48.95
N PRO A 379 9.17 -9.44 48.88
CA PRO A 379 10.49 -8.83 49.03
C PRO A 379 11.15 -9.15 50.38
N SER A 380 10.37 -9.22 51.46
CA SER A 380 10.88 -9.47 52.81
C SER A 380 11.38 -10.90 53.06
N SER A 381 11.13 -11.83 52.14
CA SER A 381 11.59 -13.23 52.23
C SER A 381 12.43 -13.67 51.02
N PHE A 382 12.80 -12.74 50.13
CA PHE A 382 13.58 -13.05 48.94
C PHE A 382 15.08 -13.17 49.27
N THR A 383 15.57 -14.40 49.28
CA THR A 383 16.99 -14.74 49.53
C THR A 383 17.82 -14.88 48.25
N GLY A 384 17.16 -14.88 47.08
CA GLY A 384 17.78 -15.09 45.77
C GLY A 384 16.98 -16.06 44.89
N MET A 385 17.38 -16.14 43.62
CA MET A 385 16.83 -17.05 42.62
C MET A 385 17.97 -17.63 41.78
N THR A 386 17.88 -18.92 41.45
CA THR A 386 18.81 -19.60 40.54
C THR A 386 18.01 -20.20 39.40
N CYS A 387 18.41 -19.90 38.17
CA CYS A 387 17.75 -20.38 36.95
C CYS A 387 18.70 -21.23 36.12
N THR A 388 18.19 -22.33 35.58
CA THR A 388 18.94 -23.30 34.76
C THR A 388 18.19 -23.56 33.46
N ALA A 389 18.86 -23.32 32.34
CA ALA A 389 18.41 -23.69 31.01
C ALA A 389 19.29 -24.84 30.47
N TYR A 390 18.66 -25.83 29.84
CA TYR A 390 19.36 -26.91 29.16
C TYR A 390 18.51 -27.50 28.04
N GLN A 391 19.15 -27.95 26.96
CA GLN A 391 18.50 -28.69 25.88
C GLN A 391 19.02 -30.15 25.89
N LYS A 392 18.12 -31.11 25.78
CA LYS A 392 18.46 -32.54 25.87
C LYS A 392 18.75 -33.11 24.48
N ILE A 393 19.96 -32.89 23.98
CA ILE A 393 20.39 -33.45 22.70
C ILE A 393 20.42 -34.98 22.78
N SER A 394 19.63 -35.66 21.94
CA SER A 394 19.58 -37.12 21.86
C SER A 394 20.66 -37.65 20.91
N GLU A 395 21.54 -38.53 21.39
CA GLU A 395 22.70 -39.07 20.65
C GLU A 395 22.35 -40.08 19.52
N ASN A 396 21.15 -40.00 18.92
CA ASN A 396 20.67 -40.93 17.88
C ASN A 396 20.40 -40.27 16.52
N LEU A 397 21.24 -39.31 16.10
CA LEU A 397 21.21 -38.79 14.73
C LEU A 397 21.98 -39.68 13.72
N ASP A 398 22.71 -40.70 14.19
CA ASP A 398 23.49 -41.64 13.37
C ASP A 398 22.89 -43.06 13.33
N LYS A 399 21.64 -43.20 12.84
CA LYS A 399 21.11 -44.42 12.15
C LYS A 399 19.62 -44.29 11.77
N SER A 400 19.34 -43.96 10.51
CA SER A 400 18.50 -44.80 9.63
C SER A 400 18.34 -44.16 8.25
N VAL A 401 19.08 -44.67 7.26
CA VAL A 401 18.72 -44.50 5.85
C VAL A 401 17.80 -45.66 5.48
N SER A 402 16.53 -45.37 5.20
CA SER A 402 15.70 -46.16 4.29
C SER A 402 14.48 -45.35 3.83
N PRO A 403 14.17 -45.28 2.53
CA PRO A 403 13.00 -44.56 2.03
C PRO A 403 11.78 -45.49 2.00
N ASP A 404 10.65 -45.08 2.58
CA ASP A 404 9.36 -45.60 2.16
C ASP A 404 8.20 -44.60 2.33
N LEU A 405 7.12 -44.86 1.62
CA LEU A 405 6.15 -43.89 1.13
C LEU A 405 4.92 -43.73 2.04
N GLY A 406 4.78 -42.55 2.64
CA GLY A 406 3.46 -41.94 2.89
C GLY A 406 2.71 -42.32 4.17
N ARG A 407 2.92 -41.54 5.25
CA ARG A 407 1.87 -41.19 6.22
C ARG A 407 2.22 -39.89 6.94
N TRP A 408 1.36 -38.88 6.87
CA TRP A 408 1.60 -37.58 7.52
C TRP A 408 1.12 -37.62 8.98
N GLU A 409 1.85 -38.35 9.82
CA GLU A 409 1.73 -38.21 11.27
C GLU A 409 2.86 -37.30 11.76
N ALA A 410 2.51 -36.18 12.38
CA ALA A 410 3.48 -35.25 12.93
C ALA A 410 4.19 -35.91 14.12
N ASN A 411 5.44 -36.30 13.93
CA ASN A 411 6.32 -36.75 15.01
C ASN A 411 6.57 -35.60 15.99
N HIS A 412 5.66 -35.44 16.96
CA HIS A 412 5.88 -34.68 18.18
C HIS A 412 7.01 -35.33 18.97
N ASN A 413 8.25 -34.95 18.68
CA ASN A 413 9.41 -35.42 19.42
C ASN A 413 9.66 -34.49 20.64
N PRO A 414 9.39 -34.93 21.88
CA PRO A 414 9.58 -34.10 23.07
C PRO A 414 11.05 -33.84 23.43
N ASP A 415 12.01 -34.50 22.75
CA ASP A 415 13.44 -34.35 23.02
C ASP A 415 14.08 -33.06 22.45
N LEU A 416 13.30 -32.16 21.83
CA LEU A 416 13.79 -30.88 21.25
C LEU A 416 13.38 -29.61 22.02
N TYR A 417 12.64 -29.73 23.12
CA TYR A 417 12.16 -28.58 23.88
C TYR A 417 13.22 -28.02 24.84
N LEU A 418 13.30 -26.68 24.92
CA LEU A 418 14.15 -25.95 25.87
C LEU A 418 13.69 -26.22 27.31
N ASN A 419 14.47 -26.98 28.09
CA ASN A 419 14.15 -27.19 29.49
C ASN A 419 14.68 -26.02 30.31
N PHE A 420 13.78 -25.12 30.71
CA PHE A 420 14.07 -24.03 31.62
C PHE A 420 13.41 -24.25 32.97
N LYS A 421 14.10 -23.88 34.05
CA LYS A 421 13.56 -23.90 35.41
C LYS A 421 14.25 -22.88 36.29
N CYS A 422 13.48 -22.16 37.09
CA CYS A 422 13.99 -21.29 38.15
C CYS A 422 13.54 -21.78 39.53
N ASN A 423 14.47 -21.80 40.48
CA ASN A 423 14.22 -22.08 41.88
C ASN A 423 14.46 -20.80 42.70
N THR A 424 13.47 -20.36 43.48
CA THR A 424 13.65 -19.34 44.52
C THR A 424 14.13 -20.00 45.81
N GLY A 425 14.93 -19.29 46.61
CA GLY A 425 15.54 -19.84 47.83
C GLY A 425 14.59 -20.13 49.00
N ASN A 426 13.26 -20.02 48.80
CA ASN A 426 12.23 -20.39 49.77
C ASN A 426 10.85 -20.41 49.09
N LEU A 427 10.20 -21.58 49.04
CA LEU A 427 8.84 -21.76 48.47
C LEU A 427 7.84 -22.44 49.44
N ASP A 428 8.27 -22.80 50.66
CA ASP A 428 7.46 -23.53 51.65
C ASP A 428 6.50 -22.66 52.49
N VAL A 429 6.27 -21.39 52.12
CA VAL A 429 5.32 -20.51 52.80
C VAL A 429 4.18 -20.14 51.86
N SER A 430 3.10 -20.92 51.90
CA SER A 430 1.89 -20.61 51.13
C SER A 430 1.32 -19.25 51.56
N LEU A 431 1.15 -18.31 50.63
CA LEU A 431 0.61 -16.95 50.89
C LEU A 431 -0.91 -16.92 51.20
N VAL A 432 -1.50 -18.02 51.65
CA VAL A 432 -2.95 -18.21 51.85
C VAL A 432 -3.54 -17.33 52.97
N ASN A 433 -2.71 -16.63 53.76
CA ASN A 433 -3.17 -15.82 54.90
C ASN A 433 -2.46 -14.46 55.07
N SER A 434 -1.80 -13.91 54.03
CA SER A 434 -1.26 -12.54 54.09
C SER A 434 -2.34 -11.48 53.86
N SER A 435 -2.53 -10.61 54.86
CA SER A 435 -3.30 -9.36 54.76
C SER A 435 -2.91 -8.53 53.51
N THR A 436 -3.86 -7.77 52.97
CA THR A 436 -3.81 -7.00 51.70
C THR A 436 -2.85 -5.80 51.68
N ARG A 437 -1.68 -5.92 52.33
CA ARG A 437 -0.61 -4.90 52.38
C ARG A 437 0.81 -5.44 52.23
N ASP A 438 0.98 -6.70 51.87
CA ASP A 438 2.28 -7.17 51.39
C ASP A 438 2.48 -6.70 49.93
N LEU A 439 3.47 -5.82 49.72
CA LEU A 439 3.98 -5.49 48.38
C LEU A 439 4.54 -6.76 47.75
N LEU A 440 3.88 -7.28 46.71
CA LEU A 440 4.34 -8.45 45.94
C LEU A 440 4.93 -7.98 44.62
N LEU A 441 6.11 -8.49 44.27
CA LEU A 441 6.78 -8.21 43.00
C LEU A 441 6.48 -9.31 41.99
N LYS A 442 6.18 -8.93 40.74
CA LYS A 442 6.12 -9.86 39.60
C LYS A 442 7.49 -9.92 38.95
N GLY A 443 8.18 -11.06 39.10
CA GLY A 443 9.41 -11.35 38.37
C GLY A 443 9.11 -12.21 37.16
N VAL A 444 9.52 -11.78 35.96
CA VAL A 444 9.38 -12.53 34.71
C VAL A 444 10.77 -12.81 34.15
N ILE A 445 11.00 -14.04 33.71
CA ILE A 445 12.25 -14.46 33.07
C ILE A 445 11.90 -15.17 31.77
N LEU A 446 12.37 -14.59 30.67
CA LEU A 446 12.20 -15.09 29.32
C LEU A 446 13.55 -15.55 28.76
N ILE A 447 13.56 -16.73 28.16
CA ILE A 447 14.66 -17.22 27.33
C ILE A 447 14.13 -17.47 25.92
N MET A 448 14.91 -17.07 24.93
CA MET A 448 14.66 -17.27 23.51
C MET A 448 15.92 -17.89 22.88
N GLU A 449 15.80 -19.08 22.31
CA GLU A 449 16.88 -19.90 21.71
C GLU A 449 16.48 -20.34 20.28
N GLU A 450 17.44 -20.43 19.34
CA GLU A 450 17.22 -20.80 17.91
C GLU A 450 17.52 -22.28 17.64
#